data_AF-A0A9E5F2Y4-F1
#
_entry.id   AF-A0A9E5F2Y4-F1
#
_cell.length_a   1.000
_cell.length_b   1.000
_cell.length_c   1.000
_cell.angle_alpha   90.00
_cell.angle_beta   90.00
_cell.angle_gamma   90.00
#
_symmetry.space_group_name_H-M   'P 1'
#
loop_
_entity.id
_entity.type
_entity.pdbx_description
1 polymer ?
#
loop_
_entity_poly.entity_id
_entity_poly.type
_entity_poly.pdbx_seq_one_letter_code
_entity_poly.pdbx_strand_id
1 'polypeptide(L)' 'MTVPIIPVPAANAAILKEGKILLTRRSLKIREGGKWCLPGGHVELGESWSVA' A
#
# COMPACT_ATOMS: atom_id res chain seq x y z
N MET A 1 -24.99 8.13 12.60
CA MET A 1 -23.95 7.32 13.27
C MET A 1 -22.73 7.32 12.37
N THR A 2 -21.60 7.87 12.82
CA THR A 2 -20.36 7.87 12.04
C THR A 2 -19.63 6.54 12.25
N VAL A 3 -19.12 5.94 11.17
CA VAL A 3 -18.25 4.77 11.27
C VAL A 3 -16.93 5.22 11.88
N PRO A 4 -16.42 4.57 12.95
CA PRO A 4 -15.12 4.94 13.51
C PRO A 4 -14.01 4.71 12.47
N ILE A 5 -13.13 5.69 12.31
CA ILE A 5 -11.91 5.53 11.52
C ILE A 5 -10.90 4.80 12.40
N ILE A 6 -10.50 3.60 11.96
CA ILE A 6 -9.44 2.82 12.59
C ILE A 6 -8.18 2.99 11.73
N PRO A 7 -7.14 3.67 12.22
CA PRO A 7 -5.86 3.73 11.52
C PRO A 7 -5.24 2.34 11.42
N VAL A 8 -4.77 1.97 10.22
CA VAL A 8 -4.04 0.72 9.97
C VAL A 8 -2.67 1.08 9.40
N PRO A 9 -1.56 0.62 10.00
CA PRO A 9 -0.23 0.90 9.48
C PRO A 9 0.00 0.18 8.15
N ALA A 10 0.69 0.85 7.23
CA ALA A 10 1.05 0.31 5.94
C ALA A 10 2.44 0.80 5.53
N ALA A 11 3.19 -0.05 4.84
CA ALA A 11 4.48 0.26 4.24
C ALA A 11 4.37 0.17 2.71
N ASN A 12 5.02 1.09 2.00
CA ASN A 12 5.09 1.08 0.54
C ASN A 12 6.50 1.44 0.08
N ALA A 13 6.94 0.85 -1.03
CA ALA A 13 8.27 1.06 -1.58
C ALA A 13 8.23 1.94 -2.84
N ALA A 14 8.98 3.04 -2.82
CA ALA A 14 9.28 3.83 -4.02
C ALA A 14 10.52 3.24 -4.71
N ILE A 15 10.30 2.34 -5.67
CA ILE A 15 11.38 1.65 -6.39
C ILE A 15 11.73 2.45 -7.65
N LEU A 16 12.96 2.98 -7.70
CA LEU A 16 13.46 3.83 -8.78
C LEU A 16 14.47 3.07 -9.65
N LYS A 17 14.32 3.15 -10.97
CA LYS A 17 15.31 2.63 -11.94
C LYS A 17 15.29 3.49 -13.20
N GLU A 18 16.46 3.98 -13.62
CA GLU A 18 16.63 4.75 -14.87
C GLU A 18 15.66 5.95 -14.97
N GLY A 19 15.48 6.70 -13.87
CA GLY A 19 14.57 7.85 -13.81
C GLY A 19 13.08 7.50 -13.83
N LYS A 20 12.73 6.22 -13.75
CA LYS A 20 11.35 5.72 -13.69
C LYS A 20 11.03 5.16 -12.30
N ILE A 21 9.75 5.18 -11.93
CA ILE A 21 9.24 4.57 -10.70
C ILE A 21 8.35 3.37 -11.03
N LEU A 22 8.46 2.30 -10.24
CA LEU A 22 7.55 1.16 -10.33
C LEU A 22 6.21 1.48 -9.67
N LEU A 23 5.14 1.34 -10.43
CA LEU A 23 3.76 1.37 -9.93
C LEU A 23 3.07 0.05 -10.23
N THR A 24 2.14 -0.33 -9.36
CA THR A 24 1.23 -1.45 -9.56
C THR A 24 -0.19 -0.94 -9.79
N ARG A 25 -0.99 -1.68 -10.57
CA ARG A 25 -2.42 -1.36 -10.76
C ARG A 25 -3.25 -2.26 -9.86
N ARG A 26 -4.02 -1.65 -8.96
CA ARG A 26 -4.86 -2.39 -8.01
C ARG A 26 -5.90 -3.21 -8.75
N SER A 27 -6.14 -4.44 -8.30
CA SER A 27 -7.24 -5.28 -8.78
C SER A 27 -8.56 -4.51 -8.70
N LEU A 28 -9.45 -4.70 -9.67
CA LEU A 28 -10.78 -4.08 -9.64
C LEU A 28 -11.66 -4.61 -8.49
N LYS A 29 -11.31 -5.75 -7.89
CA LYS A 29 -12.10 -6.42 -6.85
C LYS A 29 -11.84 -5.90 -5.42
N ILE A 30 -10.90 -4.98 -5.24
CA ILE A 30 -10.52 -4.46 -3.92
C ILE A 30 -10.87 -2.98 -3.77
N ARG A 31 -10.85 -2.47 -2.53
CA ARG A 31 -11.02 -1.04 -2.26
C ARG A 31 -10.02 -0.22 -3.08
N GLU A 32 -10.50 0.89 -3.64
CA GLU A 32 -9.74 1.74 -4.57
C GLU A 32 -9.24 1.00 -5.83
N GLY A 33 -10.01 0.02 -6.31
CA GLY A 33 -9.64 -0.80 -7.45
C GLY A 33 -9.36 -0.01 -8.73
N GLY A 34 -8.42 -0.49 -9.53
CA GLY A 34 -8.03 0.11 -10.82
C GLY A 34 -7.08 1.30 -10.71
N LYS A 35 -6.86 1.86 -9.51
CA LYS A 35 -5.90 2.93 -9.27
C LYS A 35 -4.45 2.42 -9.37
N TRP A 36 -3.56 3.32 -9.80
CA TRP A 36 -2.11 3.11 -9.71
C TRP A 36 -1.62 3.46 -8.31
N CYS A 37 -0.76 2.63 -7.74
CA CYS A 37 -0.15 2.86 -6.44
C CYS A 37 1.28 2.30 -6.38
N LEU A 38 2.04 2.74 -5.37
CA LEU A 38 3.30 2.08 -5.03
C LEU A 38 3.03 0.60 -4.65
N PRO A 39 4.00 -0.30 -4.89
CA PRO A 39 3.96 -1.64 -4.29
C PRO A 39 4.07 -1.53 -2.77
N GLY A 40 3.28 -2.32 -2.04
CA GLY A 40 3.23 -2.31 -0.59
C GLY A 40 1.97 -2.97 -0.03
N GLY A 41 1.80 -2.86 1.29
CA GLY A 41 0.75 -3.56 2.03
C GLY A 41 0.57 -3.03 3.45
N HIS A 42 -0.34 -3.65 4.19
CA HIS A 42 -0.45 -3.42 5.63
C HIS A 42 0.76 -4.04 6.34
N VAL A 43 1.15 -3.45 7.46
CA VAL A 43 2.13 -4.05 8.37
C VAL A 43 1.39 -4.99 9.31
N GLU A 44 1.83 -6.24 9.40
CA GLU A 44 1.21 -7.24 10.26
C GLU A 44 1.54 -7.02 11.74
N LEU A 45 0.74 -7.58 12.64
CA LEU A 45 0.98 -7.45 14.08
C LEU A 45 2.32 -8.10 14.47
N GLY A 46 3.21 -7.30 15.07
CA GLY A 46 4.54 -7.74 15.48
C GLY A 46 5.60 -7.65 14.39
N GLU A 47 5.22 -7.23 13.18
CA GLU A 47 6.16 -6.99 12.08
C GLU A 47 6.84 -5.62 12.22
N SER A 48 8.12 -5.54 11.84
CA SER A 48 8.79 -4.24 11.65
C SER A 48 8.42 -3.68 10.28
N TRP A 49 8.13 -2.37 10.20
CA TRP A 49 7.80 -1.70 8.94
C TRP A 49 8.88 -1.87 7.86
N SER A 50 10.13 -2.14 8.25
CA SER A 50 11.26 -2.35 7.34
C SER A 50 11.32 -3.74 6.71
N VAL A 51 10.58 -4.71 7.23
CA VAL A 51 10.49 -6.07 6.68
C VAL A 51 9.16 -6.36 5.99
N ALA A 52 8.18 -5.46 6.16
CA ALA A 52 6.86 -5.48 5.53
C ALA A 52 6.88 -5.11 4.04
#